data_AF-A0A8T7BUZ6-F1
#
_entry.id   AF-A0A8T7BUZ6-F1
#
_cell.length_a   1.000
_cell.length_b   1.000
_cell.length_c   1.000
_cell.angle_alpha   90.00
_cell.angle_beta   90.00
_cell.angle_gamma   90.00
#
_symmetry.space_group_name_H-M   'P 1'
#
loop_
_entity.id
_entity.type
_entity.pdbx_description
1 polymer ?
#
loop_
_entity_poly.entity_id
_entity_poly.type
_entity_poly.pdbx_seq_one_letter_code
_entity_poly.pdbx_strand_id
1 'polypeptide(L)'
;TGNFERVNDIPVKGNSYVDRGLSPSTTYSYRLEIIADTGEVLAPATTTITTRSPPGDCDPYFNDNVTHVSKGRAYVWFGFTFARGSWDYMGLWSLSSETALIRDGDGFQVGVCDEQ
;
A
#
# COMPACT_ATOMS: atom_id res chain seq x y z
N THR A 1 -23.00 13.22 -14.72
CA THR A 1 -23.00 13.59 -13.30
C THR A 1 -23.78 12.53 -12.56
N GLY A 2 -23.08 11.62 -11.87
CA GLY A 2 -23.74 10.58 -11.08
C GLY A 2 -24.36 11.16 -9.81
N ASN A 3 -25.30 10.44 -9.22
CA ASN A 3 -25.83 10.76 -7.90
C ASN A 3 -24.76 10.52 -6.83
N PHE A 4 -24.76 11.35 -5.78
CA PHE A 4 -23.93 11.11 -4.59
C PHE A 4 -24.66 10.14 -3.65
N GLU A 5 -23.91 9.22 -3.05
CA GLU A 5 -24.39 8.35 -1.99
C GLU A 5 -23.71 8.72 -0.67
N ARG A 6 -24.45 8.58 0.44
CA ARG A 6 -23.93 8.91 1.76
C ARG A 6 -23.01 7.79 2.24
N VAL A 7 -21.76 8.13 2.53
CA VAL A 7 -20.74 7.16 3.00
C VAL A 7 -20.63 7.07 4.53
N ASN A 8 -21.17 8.03 5.27
CA ASN A 8 -21.15 8.07 6.75
C ASN A 8 -22.55 8.24 7.34
N ASP A 9 -22.87 7.52 8.42
CA ASP A 9 -24.19 7.59 9.06
C ASP A 9 -24.31 8.68 10.14
N ILE A 10 -23.18 9.05 10.74
CA ILE A 10 -23.10 10.03 11.82
C ILE A 10 -22.23 11.20 11.36
N PRO A 11 -22.58 12.46 11.70
CA PRO A 11 -21.72 13.61 11.44
C PRO A 11 -20.32 13.41 12.02
N VAL A 12 -19.31 13.64 11.19
CA VAL A 12 -17.90 13.56 11.59
C VAL A 12 -17.56 14.79 12.43
N LYS A 13 -17.06 14.57 13.65
CA LYS A 13 -16.65 15.66 14.56
C LYS A 13 -15.21 16.13 14.35
N GLY A 14 -14.41 15.37 13.61
CA GLY A 14 -13.03 15.70 13.25
C GLY A 14 -12.91 16.35 11.88
N ASN A 15 -11.68 16.62 11.46
CA ASN A 15 -11.36 17.18 10.14
C ASN A 15 -10.99 16.10 9.10
N SER A 16 -11.20 14.81 9.41
CA SER A 16 -10.85 13.70 8.53
C SER A 16 -11.89 12.59 8.59
N TYR A 17 -12.09 11.95 7.44
CA TYR A 17 -12.95 10.78 7.26
C TYR A 17 -12.21 9.73 6.44
N VAL A 18 -12.32 8.47 6.82
CA VAL A 18 -11.68 7.34 6.12
C VAL A 18 -12.75 6.53 5.41
N ASP A 19 -12.83 6.73 4.09
CA ASP A 19 -13.62 5.87 3.21
C ASP A 19 -12.83 4.60 2.85
N ARG A 20 -13.47 3.43 2.89
CA ARG A 20 -12.83 2.11 2.76
C ARG A 20 -13.49 1.27 1.68
N GLY A 21 -12.75 0.29 1.15
CA GLY A 21 -13.27 -0.61 0.12
C GLY A 21 -13.32 0.00 -1.28
N LEU A 22 -12.56 1.07 -1.50
CA LEU A 22 -12.45 1.72 -2.81
C LEU A 22 -11.56 0.92 -3.75
N SER A 23 -11.91 0.93 -5.03
CA SER A 23 -11.10 0.35 -6.08
C SER A 23 -9.84 1.18 -6.30
N PRO A 24 -8.68 0.56 -6.59
CA PRO A 24 -7.47 1.29 -6.93
C PRO A 24 -7.59 1.95 -8.31
N SER A 25 -6.69 2.89 -8.63
CA SER A 25 -6.70 3.66 -9.90
C SER A 25 -8.06 4.28 -10.27
N THR A 26 -8.90 4.58 -9.29
CA THR A 26 -10.29 4.99 -9.52
C THR A 26 -10.51 6.39 -8.95
N THR A 27 -11.09 7.28 -9.77
CA THR A 27 -11.43 8.64 -9.37
C THR A 27 -12.81 8.67 -8.72
N TYR A 28 -12.87 9.11 -7.47
CA TYR A 28 -14.10 9.32 -6.72
C TYR A 28 -14.35 10.82 -6.49
N SER A 29 -15.62 11.22 -6.52
CA SER A 29 -16.06 12.57 -6.19
C SER A 29 -16.69 12.57 -4.80
N TYR A 30 -16.19 13.42 -3.91
CA TYR A 30 -16.71 13.55 -2.54
C TYR A 30 -17.41 14.89 -2.39
N ARG A 31 -18.61 14.87 -1.82
CA ARG A 31 -19.36 16.06 -1.42
C ARG A 31 -19.47 16.09 0.11
N LEU A 32 -19.05 17.19 0.71
CA LEU A 32 -19.16 17.43 2.13
C LEU A 32 -20.32 18.37 2.40
N GLU A 33 -21.19 18.00 3.33
CA GLU A 33 -22.24 18.85 3.90
C GLU A 33 -21.87 19.11 5.36
N ILE A 34 -21.78 20.38 5.74
CA ILE A 34 -21.41 20.79 7.10
C ILE A 34 -22.68 21.20 7.82
N ILE A 35 -22.89 20.67 9.03
CA ILE A 35 -23.99 21.05 9.90
C ILE A 35 -23.41 21.92 11.02
N ALA A 36 -23.85 23.16 11.13
CA ALA A 36 -23.46 24.07 12.22
C ALA A 36 -24.11 23.63 13.55
N ASP A 37 -23.58 24.12 14.67
CA ASP A 37 -24.13 23.82 16.01
C ASP A 37 -25.60 24.26 16.17
N THR A 38 -26.03 25.22 15.35
CA THR A 38 -27.42 25.70 15.26
C THR A 38 -28.36 24.73 14.52
N GLY A 39 -27.83 23.68 13.91
CA GLY A 39 -28.55 22.75 13.04
C GLY A 39 -28.65 23.19 11.57
N GLU A 40 -28.06 24.33 11.21
CA GLU A 40 -28.04 24.84 9.84
C GLU A 40 -27.08 24.04 8.95
N VAL A 41 -27.52 23.66 7.75
CA VAL A 41 -26.66 23.02 6.74
C VAL A 41 -25.99 24.11 5.91
N LEU A 42 -24.66 24.17 5.97
CA LEU A 42 -23.84 25.12 5.22
C LEU A 42 -23.65 24.66 3.76
N ALA A 43 -23.16 25.59 2.93
CA ALA A 43 -22.87 25.33 1.53
C ALA A 43 -21.95 24.10 1.36
N PRO A 44 -22.30 23.16 0.46
CA PRO A 44 -21.53 21.94 0.28
C PRO A 44 -20.20 22.22 -0.44
N ALA A 45 -19.14 21.52 -0.04
CA ALA A 45 -17.88 21.50 -0.76
C ALA A 45 -17.76 20.21 -1.57
N THR A 46 -17.18 20.27 -2.77
CA THR A 46 -16.92 19.08 -3.59
C THR A 46 -15.45 18.98 -3.93
N THR A 47 -14.89 17.77 -3.88
CA THR A 47 -13.53 17.47 -4.30
C THR A 47 -13.47 16.15 -5.05
N THR A 48 -12.41 15.94 -5.82
CA THR A 48 -12.15 14.68 -6.52
C THR A 48 -10.83 14.11 -6.05
N ILE A 49 -10.80 12.81 -5.80
CA ILE A 49 -9.62 12.10 -5.33
C ILE A 49 -9.48 10.84 -6.16
N THR A 50 -8.30 10.65 -6.75
CA THR A 50 -7.94 9.40 -7.43
C THR A 50 -7.23 8.50 -6.44
N THR A 51 -7.77 7.30 -6.20
CA THR A 51 -7.08 6.30 -5.39
C THR A 51 -5.76 5.93 -6.04
N ARG A 52 -4.77 5.58 -5.20
CA ARG A 52 -3.49 5.11 -5.71
C ARG A 52 -3.72 3.90 -6.60
N SER A 53 -2.91 3.75 -7.64
CA SER A 53 -2.80 2.49 -8.36
C SER A 53 -2.58 1.34 -7.38
N PRO A 54 -3.06 0.13 -7.69
CA PRO A 54 -2.67 -0.99 -6.88
C PRO A 54 -1.13 -1.05 -6.91
N PRO A 55 -0.47 -1.49 -5.82
CA PRO A 55 0.92 -1.89 -5.98
C PRO A 55 0.97 -2.83 -7.20
N GLY A 56 1.91 -2.59 -8.11
CA GLY A 56 2.02 -3.45 -9.29
C GLY A 56 2.13 -4.91 -8.84
N ASP A 57 1.66 -5.84 -9.68
CA ASP A 57 1.81 -7.29 -9.43
C ASP A 57 3.28 -7.69 -9.20
N CYS A 58 4.18 -6.79 -9.59
CA CYS A 58 5.62 -6.84 -9.55
C CYS A 58 6.18 -5.56 -8.89
N ASP A 59 6.05 -5.40 -7.58
CA ASP A 59 6.94 -4.53 -6.79
C ASP A 59 8.12 -5.40 -6.32
N PRO A 60 9.17 -5.63 -7.16
CA PRO A 60 10.30 -6.43 -6.74
C PRO A 60 10.93 -5.70 -5.56
N TYR A 61 10.97 -6.37 -4.41
CA TYR A 61 11.60 -5.81 -3.24
C TYR A 61 13.10 -5.73 -3.55
N PHE A 62 13.56 -4.61 -4.08
CA PHE A 62 14.98 -4.33 -4.27
C PHE A 62 15.47 -3.56 -3.07
N ASN A 63 16.28 -4.22 -2.24
CA ASN A 63 16.82 -3.61 -1.03
C ASN A 63 18.09 -4.31 -0.58
N ASP A 64 18.72 -3.77 0.46
CA ASP A 64 19.82 -4.43 1.13
C ASP A 64 19.35 -5.66 1.92
N ASN A 65 20.25 -6.62 2.06
CA ASN A 65 19.98 -7.90 2.69
C ASN A 65 19.59 -7.79 4.17
N VAL A 66 19.98 -6.73 4.89
CA VAL A 66 19.55 -6.48 6.27
C VAL A 66 18.08 -6.05 6.29
N THR A 67 17.69 -5.17 5.36
CA THR A 67 16.29 -4.75 5.20
C THR A 67 15.39 -5.92 4.81
N HIS A 68 15.86 -6.83 3.94
CA HIS A 68 15.10 -8.04 3.62
C HIS A 68 14.81 -8.93 4.82
N VAL A 69 15.80 -9.14 5.69
CA VAL A 69 15.65 -9.93 6.91
C VAL A 69 14.71 -9.24 7.90
N SER A 70 14.88 -7.94 8.13
CA SER A 70 14.03 -7.18 9.06
C SER A 70 12.57 -7.10 8.64
N LYS A 71 12.29 -7.16 7.33
CA LYS A 71 10.94 -7.21 6.76
C LYS A 71 10.38 -8.64 6.65
N GLY A 72 11.11 -9.65 7.14
CA GLY A 72 10.69 -11.05 7.12
C GLY A 72 10.68 -11.70 5.74
N ARG A 73 11.34 -11.08 4.74
CA ARG A 73 11.43 -11.60 3.37
C ARG A 73 12.58 -12.59 3.18
N ALA A 74 13.57 -12.54 4.07
CA ALA A 74 14.76 -13.38 4.06
C ALA A 74 15.12 -13.81 5.49
N TYR A 75 16.04 -14.75 5.63
CA TYR A 75 16.66 -15.10 6.92
C TYR A 75 18.18 -15.21 6.75
N VAL A 76 18.88 -15.18 7.89
CA VAL A 76 20.35 -15.22 7.95
C VAL A 76 20.81 -16.58 8.44
N TRP A 77 21.82 -17.14 7.80
CA TRP A 77 22.53 -18.33 8.27
C TRP A 77 24.03 -18.17 8.02
N PHE A 78 24.83 -18.23 9.11
CA PHE A 78 26.30 -18.15 9.05
C PHE A 78 26.83 -16.91 8.31
N GLY A 79 26.14 -15.77 8.44
CA GLY A 79 26.52 -14.50 7.80
C GLY A 79 26.02 -14.31 6.36
N PHE A 80 25.34 -15.32 5.80
CA PHE A 80 24.71 -15.25 4.49
C PHE A 80 23.20 -15.08 4.60
N THR A 81 22.62 -14.44 3.60
CA THR A 81 21.19 -14.16 3.51
C THR A 81 20.56 -15.06 2.45
N PHE A 82 19.40 -15.61 2.77
CA PHE A 82 18.64 -16.48 1.88
C PHE A 82 17.18 -16.07 1.84
N ALA A 83 16.57 -16.16 0.67
CA ALA A 83 15.16 -15.86 0.48
C ALA A 83 14.28 -16.83 1.28
N ARG A 84 13.28 -16.29 1.98
CA ARG A 84 12.38 -17.09 2.80
C ARG A 84 11.37 -17.80 1.90
N GLY A 85 11.48 -19.12 1.77
CA GLY A 85 10.60 -19.92 0.92
C GLY A 85 11.42 -20.72 -0.09
N SER A 86 12.08 -20.04 -1.03
CA SER A 86 12.88 -20.69 -2.07
C SER A 86 14.27 -21.14 -1.64
N TRP A 87 14.82 -20.59 -0.54
CA TRP A 87 16.22 -20.78 -0.13
C TRP A 87 17.23 -20.21 -1.13
N ASP A 88 16.82 -19.31 -2.03
CA ASP A 88 17.75 -18.67 -2.94
C ASP A 88 18.79 -17.84 -2.19
N TYR A 89 20.04 -18.01 -2.59
CA TYR A 89 21.16 -17.28 -2.01
C TYR A 89 21.12 -15.82 -2.46
N MET A 90 21.14 -14.90 -1.49
CA MET A 90 21.07 -13.44 -1.72
C MET A 90 22.43 -12.74 -1.48
N GLY A 91 23.46 -13.46 -1.04
CA GLY A 91 24.75 -12.87 -0.69
C GLY A 91 24.96 -12.70 0.81
N LEU A 92 25.87 -11.78 1.18
CA LEU A 92 26.22 -11.50 2.56
C LEU A 92 25.05 -10.77 3.27
N TRP A 93 24.87 -11.00 4.56
CA TRP A 93 24.00 -10.16 5.39
C TRP A 93 24.65 -8.79 5.63
N SER A 94 24.47 -7.87 4.68
CA SER A 94 25.11 -6.54 4.67
C SER A 94 24.19 -5.48 4.06
N LEU A 95 24.37 -4.24 4.51
CA LEU A 95 23.76 -3.04 3.91
C LEU A 95 24.30 -2.76 2.50
N SER A 96 25.43 -3.37 2.13
CA SER A 96 26.06 -3.23 0.80
C SER A 96 25.76 -4.39 -0.14
N SER A 97 24.94 -5.37 0.28
CA SER A 97 24.53 -6.50 -0.54
C SER A 97 23.06 -6.33 -0.85
N GLU A 98 22.77 -5.91 -2.08
CA GLU A 98 21.41 -5.64 -2.56
C GLU A 98 20.91 -6.82 -3.37
N THR A 99 19.62 -7.13 -3.27
CA THR A 99 18.99 -8.21 -4.01
C THR A 99 17.54 -7.84 -4.32
N ALA A 100 17.06 -8.29 -5.49
CA ALA A 100 15.64 -8.21 -5.84
C ALA A 100 14.95 -9.51 -5.43
N LEU A 101 13.85 -9.40 -4.67
CA LEU A 101 12.97 -10.52 -4.35
C LEU A 101 11.58 -10.34 -4.96
N ILE A 102 11.03 -11.46 -5.43
CA ILE A 102 9.65 -11.58 -5.89
C ILE A 102 8.90 -12.46 -4.88
N ARG A 103 7.64 -12.13 -4.59
CA ARG A 103 6.77 -12.98 -3.78
C ARG A 103 6.34 -14.20 -4.60
N ASP A 104 6.52 -15.39 -4.04
CA ASP A 104 6.10 -16.66 -4.65
C ASP A 104 5.29 -17.47 -3.62
N GLY A 105 3.97 -17.50 -3.80
CA GLY A 105 3.03 -18.02 -2.80
C GLY A 105 3.22 -17.35 -1.43
N ASP A 106 3.41 -18.19 -0.39
CA ASP A 106 3.68 -17.75 0.99
C ASP A 106 5.16 -17.34 1.22
N GLY A 107 6.02 -17.51 0.21
CA GLY A 107 7.45 -17.26 0.27
C GLY A 107 7.95 -16.16 -0.67
N PHE A 108 9.26 -16.15 -0.86
CA PHE A 108 10.02 -15.25 -1.70
C PHE A 108 11.11 -16.02 -2.45
N GLN A 109 11.42 -15.54 -3.66
CA GLN A 109 12.51 -16.02 -4.50
C GLN A 109 13.32 -14.85 -5.07
N VAL A 110 14.58 -15.10 -5.42
CA VAL A 110 15.44 -14.10 -6.08
C VAL A 110 14.99 -13.94 -7.52
N GLY A 111 14.72 -12.70 -7.93
CA GLY A 111 14.29 -12.42 -9.29
C GLY A 111 14.06 -10.95 -9.52
N VAL A 112 14.20 -10.57 -10.79
CA VAL A 112 13.70 -9.29 -11.30
C VAL A 112 12.36 -9.55 -11.96
N CYS A 113 11.44 -8.62 -11.78
CA CYS A 113 10.19 -8.70 -12.50
C CYS A 113 10.46 -8.40 -13.97
N ASP A 114 9.99 -9.26 -14.88
CA ASP A 114 9.95 -8.92 -16.29
C ASP A 114 8.92 -7.79 -16.49
N GLU A 115 9.31 -6.74 -17.22
CA GLU A 115 8.35 -5.73 -17.70
C GLU A 115 7.36 -6.44 -18.64
N GLN A 116 6.10 -6.55 -18.22
CA GLN A 116 5.00 -6.91 -19.13
C GLN A 116 4.39 -5.66 -19.75
#